data_AF-A0A8J7WQI9-F1
#
_entry.id   AF-A0A8J7WQI9-F1
#
_cell.length_a   1.000
_cell.length_b   1.000
_cell.length_c   1.000
_cell.angle_alpha   90.00
_cell.angle_beta   90.00
_cell.angle_gamma   90.00
#
_symmetry.space_group_name_H-M   'P 1'
#
loop_
_entity.id
_entity.type
_entity.pdbx_description
1 polymer ?
#
loop_
_entity_poly.entity_id
_entity_poly.type
_entity_poly.pdbx_seq_one_letter_code
_entity_poly.pdbx_strand_id
1 'polypeptide(L)'
;MQINKGFREMTHIPKTRGDLAQQTFRMIFNAVRRHDLSVDPLTPVGQSLYRSREATRRQYPDSEPQYDTEFFHLEPPDRRYISQHAECCELSEAGLG
;
A
#
# COMPACT_ATOMS: atom_id res chain seq x y z
N MET A 1 -14.02 -18.45 -1.65
CA MET A 1 -13.99 -17.68 -2.92
C MET A 1 -13.33 -16.33 -2.63
N GLN A 2 -12.02 -16.19 -2.82
CA GLN A 2 -11.20 -15.00 -2.44
C GLN A 2 -10.70 -14.19 -3.65
N ILE A 3 -11.41 -14.25 -4.77
CA ILE A 3 -11.04 -13.51 -5.97
C ILE A 3 -11.86 -12.21 -5.93
N ASN A 4 -11.20 -11.04 -5.78
CA ASN A 4 -11.66 -9.68 -6.18
C ASN A 4 -11.44 -8.53 -5.17
N LYS A 5 -10.97 -8.75 -3.93
CA LYS A 5 -10.86 -7.64 -2.94
C LYS A 5 -9.89 -6.53 -3.40
N GLY A 6 -8.68 -6.89 -3.81
CA GLY A 6 -7.68 -5.94 -4.33
C GLY A 6 -8.09 -5.25 -5.64
N PHE A 7 -8.88 -5.90 -6.50
CA PHE A 7 -9.32 -5.31 -7.76
C PHE A 7 -10.34 -4.18 -7.56
N ARG A 8 -11.23 -4.30 -6.56
CA ARG A 8 -12.18 -3.23 -6.21
C ARG A 8 -11.48 -2.05 -5.56
N GLU A 9 -10.50 -2.28 -4.70
CA GLU A 9 -9.73 -1.19 -4.05
C GLU A 9 -8.96 -0.35 -5.10
N MET A 10 -8.54 -0.95 -6.22
CA MET A 10 -7.82 -0.25 -7.31
C MET A 10 -8.64 0.79 -8.09
N THR A 11 -9.97 0.82 -7.94
CA THR A 11 -10.81 1.87 -8.54
C THR A 11 -10.74 3.18 -7.74
N HIS A 12 -10.30 3.12 -6.49
CA HIS A 12 -10.15 4.26 -5.58
C HIS A 12 -8.78 4.92 -5.67
N ILE A 13 -7.90 4.41 -6.53
CA ILE A 13 -6.68 5.07 -6.94
C ILE A 13 -6.92 5.52 -8.38
N PRO A 14 -6.69 6.78 -8.79
CA PRO A 14 -6.91 7.23 -10.15
C PRO A 14 -5.77 6.82 -11.09
N LYS A 15 -6.09 6.70 -12.39
CA LYS A 15 -5.09 6.56 -13.47
C LYS A 15 -4.81 7.95 -14.03
N THR A 16 -3.64 8.51 -13.74
CA THR A 16 -3.26 9.83 -14.25
C THR A 16 -2.32 9.67 -15.44
N ARG A 17 -2.76 10.15 -16.62
CA ARG A 17 -1.96 10.08 -17.86
C ARG A 17 -0.78 11.05 -17.76
N GLY A 18 0.41 10.58 -18.11
CA GLY A 18 1.64 11.40 -18.07
C GLY A 18 2.27 11.53 -16.68
N ASP A 19 1.64 10.96 -15.64
CA ASP A 19 2.18 10.94 -14.28
C ASP A 19 2.76 9.55 -13.97
N LEU A 20 4.09 9.44 -14.06
CA LEU A 20 4.80 8.19 -13.81
C LEU A 20 4.76 7.80 -12.32
N ALA A 21 4.86 8.78 -11.41
CA ALA A 21 4.83 8.52 -9.98
C ALA A 21 3.47 7.92 -9.56
N GLN A 22 2.37 8.48 -10.10
CA GLN A 22 1.04 7.95 -9.87
C GLN A 22 0.85 6.54 -10.45
N GLN A 23 1.40 6.26 -11.64
CA GLN A 23 1.34 4.92 -12.22
C GLN A 23 2.15 3.91 -11.39
N THR A 24 3.33 4.30 -10.91
CA THR A 24 4.15 3.48 -10.03
C THR A 24 3.44 3.22 -8.70
N PHE A 25 2.84 4.24 -8.09
CA PHE A 25 2.03 4.08 -6.86
C PHE A 25 0.93 3.05 -7.01
N ARG A 26 0.16 3.11 -8.11
CA ARG A 26 -0.87 2.11 -8.41
C ARG A 26 -0.31 0.69 -8.50
N MET A 27 0.82 0.53 -9.19
CA MET A 27 1.45 -0.79 -9.36
C MET A 27 1.96 -1.33 -8.03
N ILE A 28 2.62 -0.48 -7.24
CA ILE A 28 3.10 -0.81 -5.90
C ILE A 28 1.92 -1.22 -5.02
N PHE A 29 0.86 -0.41 -4.97
CA PHE A 29 -0.32 -0.73 -4.16
C PHE A 29 -0.93 -2.08 -4.53
N ASN A 30 -1.13 -2.36 -5.82
CA ASN A 30 -1.66 -3.65 -6.24
C ASN A 30 -0.73 -4.83 -5.89
N ALA A 31 0.59 -4.62 -5.92
CA ALA A 31 1.55 -5.66 -5.54
C ALA A 31 1.54 -5.89 -4.02
N VAL A 32 1.69 -4.82 -3.23
CA VAL A 32 1.65 -4.84 -1.76
C VAL A 32 0.34 -5.44 -1.28
N ARG A 33 -0.80 -4.97 -1.81
CA ARG A 33 -2.11 -5.44 -1.37
C ARG A 33 -2.34 -6.93 -1.62
N ARG A 34 -1.89 -7.45 -2.76
CA ARG A 34 -1.98 -8.89 -3.04
C ARG A 34 -1.07 -9.70 -2.13
N HIS A 35 0.13 -9.21 -1.85
CA HIS A 35 1.05 -9.86 -0.93
C HIS A 35 0.48 -9.88 0.50
N ASP A 36 0.06 -8.71 1.00
CA ASP A 36 -0.55 -8.55 2.32
C ASP A 36 -1.75 -9.48 2.52
N LEU A 37 -2.66 -9.56 1.56
CA LEU A 37 -3.81 -10.46 1.64
C LEU A 37 -3.45 -11.95 1.53
N SER A 38 -2.30 -12.28 0.92
CA SER A 38 -1.78 -13.64 0.87
C SER A 38 -1.15 -14.08 2.18
N VAL A 39 -0.56 -13.15 2.93
CA VAL A 39 0.05 -13.40 4.25
C VAL A 39 -1.04 -13.37 5.34
N ASP A 40 -1.86 -12.33 5.34
CA ASP A 40 -2.99 -12.15 6.24
C ASP A 40 -4.21 -11.56 5.50
N PRO A 41 -5.25 -12.37 5.24
CA PRO A 41 -6.49 -11.93 4.59
C PRO A 41 -7.25 -10.82 5.34
N LEU A 42 -6.96 -10.64 6.62
CA LEU A 42 -7.54 -9.62 7.50
C LEU A 42 -6.72 -8.34 7.54
N THR A 43 -5.63 -8.23 6.77
CA THR A 43 -4.83 -7.01 6.70
C THR A 43 -5.72 -5.82 6.31
N PRO A 44 -5.77 -4.75 7.12
CA PRO A 44 -6.44 -3.51 6.78
C PRO A 44 -5.89 -2.93 5.48
N VAL A 45 -6.77 -2.38 4.65
CA VAL A 45 -6.34 -1.78 3.38
C VAL A 45 -5.46 -0.55 3.59
N GLY A 46 -5.66 0.16 4.71
CA GLY A 46 -4.87 1.33 5.12
C GLY A 46 -3.39 1.01 5.34
N GLN A 47 -3.07 -0.19 5.82
CA GLN A 47 -1.69 -0.65 6.02
C GLN A 47 -0.98 -0.91 4.70
N SER A 48 -1.67 -1.57 3.75
CA SER A 48 -1.18 -1.74 2.39
C SER A 48 -0.95 -0.38 1.70
N LEU A 49 -1.86 0.56 1.89
CA LEU A 49 -1.76 1.92 1.34
C LEU A 49 -0.58 2.69 1.92
N TYR A 50 -0.43 2.68 3.24
CA TYR A 50 0.68 3.34 3.93
C TYR A 50 2.03 2.88 3.38
N ARG A 51 2.24 1.57 3.30
CA ARG A 51 3.49 1.01 2.75
C ARG A 51 3.70 1.38 1.29
N SER A 52 2.64 1.41 0.50
CA SER A 52 2.72 1.75 -0.91
C SER A 52 3.09 3.21 -1.13
N ARG A 53 2.56 4.11 -0.28
CA ARG A 53 2.92 5.53 -0.28
C ARG A 53 4.38 5.72 0.11
N GLU A 54 4.83 5.08 1.19
CA GLU A 54 6.23 5.18 1.63
C GLU A 54 7.21 4.60 0.61
N ALA A 55 6.89 3.46 -0.01
CA ALA A 55 7.69 2.89 -1.09
C ALA A 55 7.74 3.82 -2.32
N THR A 56 6.61 4.45 -2.67
CA THR A 56 6.57 5.41 -3.78
C THR A 56 7.40 6.65 -3.47
N ARG A 57 7.31 7.20 -2.24
CA ARG A 57 8.09 8.37 -1.81
C ARG A 57 9.59 8.12 -1.81
N ARG A 58 10.04 6.89 -1.53
CA ARG A 58 11.47 6.54 -1.67
C ARG A 58 11.97 6.66 -3.10
N GLN A 59 11.11 6.34 -4.07
CA GLN A 59 11.44 6.41 -5.50
C GLN A 59 11.18 7.80 -6.10
N TYR A 60 10.17 8.52 -5.59
CA TYR A 60 9.72 9.83 -6.04
C TYR A 60 9.44 10.74 -4.82
N PRO A 61 10.49 11.32 -4.19
CA PRO A 61 10.36 12.05 -2.93
C PRO A 61 9.41 13.24 -2.95
N ASP A 62 9.35 13.94 -4.10
CA ASP A 62 8.52 15.13 -4.30
C ASP A 62 7.11 14.80 -4.80
N SER A 63 6.79 13.52 -5.00
CA SER A 63 5.46 13.11 -5.44
C SER A 63 4.49 13.02 -4.27
N GLU A 64 3.26 13.48 -4.48
CA GLU A 64 2.13 13.20 -3.59
C GLU A 64 1.12 12.32 -4.33
N PRO A 65 1.13 11.00 -4.09
CA PRO A 65 0.21 10.09 -4.76
C PRO A 65 -1.25 10.41 -4.46
N GLN A 66 -2.08 10.36 -5.48
CA GLN A 66 -3.52 10.62 -5.37
C GLN A 66 -4.27 9.31 -5.09
N TYR A 67 -5.27 9.38 -4.22
CA TYR A 67 -6.21 8.31 -3.90
C TYR A 67 -7.47 8.89 -3.25
N ASP A 68 -8.56 8.14 -3.26
CA ASP A 68 -9.83 8.50 -2.61
C ASP A 68 -9.70 8.43 -1.09
N THR A 69 -9.65 9.59 -0.43
CA THR A 69 -9.47 9.71 1.02
C THR A 69 -10.75 9.43 1.81
N GLU A 70 -11.92 9.31 1.17
CA GLU A 70 -13.15 8.87 1.84
C GLU A 70 -13.20 7.34 1.94
N PHE A 71 -12.63 6.64 0.96
CA PHE A 71 -12.49 5.19 0.99
C PHE A 71 -11.26 4.72 1.77
N PHE A 72 -10.13 5.41 1.58
CA PHE A 72 -8.87 5.03 2.18
C PHE A 72 -8.54 5.88 3.42
N HIS A 73 -8.25 5.19 4.52
CA HIS A 73 -7.62 5.79 5.69
C HIS A 73 -6.20 5.24 5.81
N LEU A 74 -5.20 6.12 5.90
CA LEU A 74 -3.81 5.70 6.11
C LEU A 74 -3.67 5.09 7.51
N GLU A 75 -3.13 3.88 7.55
CA GLU A 75 -2.88 3.15 8.80
C GLU A 75 -1.43 2.69 8.81
N PRO A 76 -0.58 3.21 9.72
CA PRO A 76 0.76 2.67 9.89
C PRO A 76 0.75 1.18 10.27
N PRO A 77 1.81 0.41 9.93
CA PRO A 77 1.95 -0.98 10.35
C PRO A 77 1.83 -1.14 11.87
N ASP A 78 0.91 -1.99 12.31
CA ASP A 78 0.79 -2.37 13.72
C ASP A 78 1.72 -3.56 14.06
N ARG A 79 1.72 -3.96 15.34
CA ARG A 79 2.54 -5.08 15.81
C ARG A 79 2.20 -6.40 15.11
N ARG A 80 0.93 -6.65 14.79
CA ARG A 80 0.49 -7.88 14.13
C ARG A 80 1.05 -7.92 12.72
N TYR A 81 0.86 -6.82 11.98
CA TYR A 81 1.40 -6.65 10.64
C TYR A 81 2.92 -6.86 10.61
N ILE A 82 3.65 -6.19 11.50
CA ILE A 82 5.10 -6.33 11.61
C ILE A 82 5.50 -7.79 11.84
N SER A 83 4.84 -8.48 12.79
CA SER A 83 5.16 -9.87 13.10
C SER A 83 4.92 -10.83 11.93
N GLN A 84 3.84 -10.63 11.17
CA GLN A 84 3.46 -11.48 10.05
C GLN A 84 4.33 -11.25 8.80
N HIS A 85 4.87 -10.04 8.66
CA HIS A 85 5.70 -9.65 7.52
C HIS A 85 7.21 -9.63 7.81
N ALA A 86 7.62 -10.03 9.01
CA ALA A 86 9.02 -10.00 9.45
C ALA A 86 9.98 -10.79 8.55
N GLU A 87 9.53 -11.90 7.97
CA GLU A 87 10.37 -12.77 7.14
C GLU A 87 10.44 -12.35 5.67
N CYS A 88 9.46 -11.58 5.18
CA CYS A 88 9.30 -11.30 3.75
C CYS A 88 9.48 -9.82 3.40
N CYS A 89 9.47 -8.92 4.37
CA CYS A 89 9.56 -7.49 4.16
C CYS A 89 10.48 -6.86 5.21
N GLU A 90 11.60 -6.29 4.77
CA GLU A 90 12.35 -5.35 5.60
C GLU A 90 11.47 -4.13 5.85
N LEU A 91 10.75 -4.14 6.97
CA LEU A 91 10.11 -2.96 7.53
C LEU A 91 11.24 -2.10 8.10
N SER A 92 11.94 -1.39 7.21
CA SER A 92 13.03 -0.49 7.62
C SER A 92 12.51 0.44 8.72
N GLU A 93 13.13 0.38 9.88
CA GLU A 93 12.84 1.07 11.13
C GLU A 93 12.91 2.61 10.98
N ALA A 94 12.01 3.21 10.20
CA ALA A 94 12.00 4.64 9.90
C ALA A 94 10.83 5.38 10.57
N GLY A 95 10.31 4.88 11.69
CA GLY A 95 9.16 5.51 12.35
C GLY A 95 8.84 5.08 13.79
N LEU A 96 9.77 4.42 14.49
CA LEU A 96 9.65 4.11 15.92
C LEU A 96 10.84 4.67 16.72
N GLY A 97 11.15 5.94 16.49
CA GLY A 97 12.11 6.73 17.28
C GLY A 97 11.55 8.10 17.55
#